data_AF-A0A1M5GHS9-F1
#
_entry.id   AF-A0A1M5GHS9-F1
#
_cell.length_a   1.000
_cell.length_b   1.000
_cell.length_c   1.000
_cell.angle_alpha   90.00
_cell.angle_beta   90.00
_cell.angle_gamma   90.00
#
_symmetry.space_group_name_H-M   'P 1'
#
loop_
_entity.id
_entity.type
_entity.pdbx_description
1 polymer ?
#
loop_
_entity_poly.entity_id
_entity_poly.type
_entity_poly.pdbx_seq_one_letter_code
_entity_poly.pdbx_strand_id
1 'polypeptide(L)'
;MYSFYIFAMKFFSLITLALTAFLIGCSEPTERIENKLTDYLQDDLKFMVAETMKASKGRDGLLDTPYYRVKDFRLFDGAEARIYAAYAEVDFFIYKDIAMHEKRKYRYDVSTRGWDRYKKEWKFGADTLKN
;
A
#
# COMPACT_ATOMS: atom_id res chain seq x y z
N MET A 1 -20.34 -54.31 10.14
CA MET A 1 -20.98 -52.99 10.33
C MET A 1 -20.04 -51.94 10.97
N TYR A 2 -19.23 -52.28 11.98
CA TYR A 2 -18.29 -51.34 12.62
C TYR A 2 -17.19 -50.75 11.72
N SER A 3 -16.67 -51.52 10.76
CA SER A 3 -15.58 -51.07 9.88
C SER A 3 -15.98 -49.92 8.94
N PHE A 4 -17.26 -49.88 8.52
CA PHE A 4 -17.79 -48.83 7.62
C PHE A 4 -17.93 -47.47 8.34
N TYR A 5 -18.33 -47.50 9.62
CA TYR A 5 -18.45 -46.31 10.46
C TYR A 5 -17.09 -45.65 10.74
N ILE A 6 -16.05 -46.46 11.00
CA ILE A 6 -14.69 -45.95 11.25
C ILE A 6 -14.11 -45.29 9.99
N PHE A 7 -14.37 -45.86 8.82
CA PHE A 7 -13.94 -45.29 7.55
C PHE A 7 -14.64 -43.95 7.24
N ALA A 8 -15.97 -43.89 7.45
CA ALA A 8 -16.74 -42.66 7.29
C ALA A 8 -16.31 -41.54 8.27
N MET A 9 -16.00 -41.89 9.53
CA MET A 9 -15.59 -40.92 10.55
C MET A 9 -14.19 -40.34 10.30
N LYS A 10 -13.27 -41.15 9.74
CA LYS A 10 -11.95 -40.69 9.29
C LYS A 10 -12.04 -39.77 8.07
N PHE A 11 -12.93 -40.08 7.13
CA PHE A 11 -13.16 -39.26 5.94
C PHE A 11 -13.79 -37.91 6.28
N PHE A 12 -14.75 -37.89 7.22
CA PHE A 12 -15.37 -36.66 7.73
C PHE A 12 -14.35 -35.77 8.46
N SER A 13 -13.46 -36.37 9.26
CA SER A 13 -12.38 -35.63 9.95
C SER A 13 -11.39 -34.99 8.97
N LEU A 14 -11.04 -35.68 7.89
CA LEU A 14 -10.19 -35.15 6.81
C LEU A 14 -10.84 -33.98 6.06
N ILE A 15 -12.12 -34.07 5.76
CA ILE A 15 -12.88 -32.98 5.11
C ILE A 15 -12.95 -31.76 6.02
N THR A 16 -13.21 -31.96 7.32
CA THR A 16 -13.29 -30.86 8.29
C THR A 16 -11.93 -30.15 8.42
N LEU A 17 -10.83 -30.91 8.46
CA LEU A 17 -9.47 -30.36 8.51
C LEU A 17 -9.12 -29.57 7.23
N ALA A 18 -9.49 -30.10 6.06
CA ALA A 18 -9.29 -29.44 4.78
C ALA A 18 -10.09 -28.13 4.68
N LEU A 19 -11.33 -28.10 5.17
CA LEU A 19 -12.15 -26.89 5.23
C LEU A 19 -11.55 -25.84 6.18
N THR A 20 -11.06 -26.23 7.35
CA THR A 20 -10.39 -25.28 8.25
C THR A 20 -9.11 -24.71 7.66
N ALA A 21 -8.32 -25.50 6.93
CA ALA A 21 -7.11 -25.02 6.26
C ALA A 21 -7.44 -24.04 5.11
N PHE A 22 -8.55 -24.27 4.39
CA PHE A 22 -9.00 -23.38 3.32
C PHE A 22 -9.45 -22.00 3.84
N LEU A 23 -10.00 -21.95 5.05
CA LEU A 23 -10.48 -20.70 5.66
C LEU A 23 -9.36 -19.80 6.19
N ILE A 24 -8.17 -20.35 6.49
CA ILE A 24 -7.04 -19.57 7.02
C ILE A 24 -6.24 -18.88 5.89
N GLY A 25 -6.45 -19.28 4.62
CA GLY A 25 -5.68 -18.79 3.46
C GLY A 25 -6.18 -17.51 2.78
N CYS A 26 -7.24 -16.87 3.29
CA CYS A 26 -7.91 -15.77 2.56
C CYS A 26 -7.37 -14.35 2.84
N SER A 27 -6.42 -14.16 3.75
CA SER A 27 -5.82 -12.84 4.02
C SER A 27 -4.40 -12.74 3.46
N GLU A 28 -4.13 -11.70 2.67
CA GLU A 28 -2.78 -11.39 2.22
C GLU A 28 -1.90 -10.94 3.42
N PRO A 29 -0.65 -11.41 3.55
CA PRO A 29 0.23 -10.98 4.63
C PRO A 29 0.49 -9.47 4.60
N THR A 30 0.42 -8.83 5.76
CA THR A 30 0.62 -7.38 5.93
C THR A 30 1.95 -6.87 5.38
N GLU A 31 3.05 -7.59 5.62
CA GLU A 31 4.39 -7.25 5.13
C GLU A 31 4.40 -7.09 3.60
N ARG A 32 3.57 -7.87 2.90
CA ARG A 32 3.44 -7.78 1.44
C ARG A 32 2.71 -6.51 0.99
N ILE A 33 1.75 -6.01 1.77
CA ILE A 33 1.02 -4.78 1.48
C ILE A 33 1.95 -3.57 1.60
N GLU A 34 2.76 -3.52 2.66
CA GLU A 34 3.73 -2.46 2.91
C GLU A 34 4.87 -2.47 1.87
N ASN A 35 5.42 -3.64 1.54
CA ASN A 35 6.45 -3.76 0.49
C ASN A 35 5.92 -3.28 -0.87
N LYS A 36 4.67 -3.66 -1.23
CA LYS A 36 4.01 -3.15 -2.44
C LYS A 36 3.85 -1.63 -2.43
N LEU A 37 3.67 -1.01 -1.25
CA LEU A 37 3.58 0.44 -1.14
C LEU A 37 4.93 1.07 -1.51
N THR A 38 6.02 0.56 -0.94
CA THR A 38 7.38 1.08 -1.19
C THR A 38 7.72 1.12 -2.68
N ASP A 39 7.46 0.02 -3.40
CA ASP A 39 7.68 -0.05 -4.85
C ASP A 39 6.82 0.98 -5.60
N TYR A 40 5.55 1.08 -5.23
CA TYR A 40 4.58 1.99 -5.83
C TYR A 40 4.95 3.46 -5.63
N LEU A 41 5.41 3.83 -4.43
CA LEU A 41 5.86 5.18 -4.10
C LEU A 41 7.14 5.53 -4.85
N GLN A 42 8.05 4.57 -5.03
CA GLN A 42 9.26 4.81 -5.79
C GLN A 42 8.96 5.03 -7.28
N ASP A 43 8.04 4.28 -7.86
CA ASP A 43 7.63 4.53 -9.24
C ASP A 43 6.92 5.89 -9.40
N ASP A 44 6.10 6.28 -8.42
CA ASP A 44 5.51 7.62 -8.37
C ASP A 44 6.58 8.73 -8.31
N LEU A 45 7.60 8.56 -7.46
CA LEU A 45 8.69 9.53 -7.34
C LEU A 45 9.46 9.67 -8.66
N LYS A 46 9.82 8.54 -9.31
CA LYS A 46 10.47 8.56 -10.63
C LYS A 46 9.63 9.30 -11.67
N PHE A 47 8.32 9.05 -11.67
CA PHE A 47 7.39 9.71 -12.59
C PHE A 47 7.35 11.22 -12.35
N MET A 48 7.20 11.67 -11.10
CA MET A 48 7.21 13.10 -10.76
C MET A 48 8.51 13.79 -11.15
N VAL A 49 9.65 13.14 -10.90
CA VAL A 49 10.96 13.64 -11.31
C VAL A 49 11.03 13.79 -12.84
N ALA A 50 10.59 12.78 -13.59
CA ALA A 50 10.58 12.83 -15.06
C ALA A 50 9.66 13.92 -15.61
N GLU A 51 8.45 14.07 -15.04
CA GLU A 51 7.52 15.15 -15.41
C GLU A 51 8.13 16.53 -15.14
N THR A 52 8.77 16.69 -13.98
CA THR A 52 9.41 17.94 -13.60
C THR A 52 10.57 18.27 -14.53
N MET A 53 11.45 17.30 -14.83
CA MET A 53 12.55 17.49 -15.80
C MET A 53 12.05 17.91 -17.17
N LYS A 54 10.95 17.30 -17.62
CA LYS A 54 10.32 17.63 -18.90
C LYS A 54 9.77 19.07 -18.90
N ALA A 55 9.16 19.49 -17.80
CA ALA A 55 8.61 20.84 -17.65
C ALA A 55 9.71 21.92 -17.55
N SER A 56 10.78 21.66 -16.80
CA SER A 56 11.90 22.59 -16.60
C SER A 56 12.98 22.54 -17.67
N LYS A 57 12.90 21.61 -18.64
CA LYS A 57 13.93 21.35 -19.67
C LYS A 57 15.31 21.02 -19.09
N GLY A 58 15.37 20.45 -17.90
CA GLY A 58 16.63 20.20 -17.20
C GLY A 58 16.44 19.79 -15.74
N ARG A 59 17.56 19.66 -14.99
CA ARG A 59 17.54 19.27 -13.57
C ARG A 59 17.55 20.45 -12.59
N ASP A 60 17.63 21.69 -13.09
CA ASP A 60 17.93 22.86 -12.27
C ASP A 60 16.89 23.10 -11.15
N GLY A 61 15.61 22.78 -11.42
CA GLY A 61 14.53 22.93 -10.44
C GLY A 61 14.33 21.74 -9.49
N LEU A 62 15.12 20.67 -9.64
CA LEU A 62 15.00 19.45 -8.83
C LEU A 62 15.97 19.46 -7.65
N LEU A 63 15.53 18.89 -6.53
CA LEU A 63 16.42 18.53 -5.43
C LEU A 63 17.51 17.59 -5.94
N ASP A 64 18.70 17.69 -5.36
CA ASP A 64 19.82 16.79 -5.68
C ASP A 64 19.44 15.33 -5.40
N THR A 65 18.71 15.12 -4.31
CA THR A 65 18.10 13.83 -3.94
C THR A 65 16.61 14.02 -3.67
N PRO A 66 15.74 13.89 -4.69
CA PRO A 66 14.30 13.86 -4.49
C PRO A 66 13.91 12.66 -3.62
N TYR A 67 12.95 12.83 -2.72
CA TYR A 67 12.54 11.79 -1.79
C TYR A 67 11.06 11.89 -1.43
N TYR A 68 10.53 10.86 -0.79
CA TYR A 68 9.20 10.87 -0.21
C TYR A 68 9.27 10.52 1.28
N ARG A 69 8.22 10.89 2.02
CA ARG A 69 8.04 10.53 3.42
C ARG A 69 6.63 10.04 3.66
N VAL A 70 6.50 8.82 4.15
CA VAL A 70 5.21 8.29 4.62
C VAL A 70 4.87 8.99 5.93
N LYS A 71 3.76 9.72 5.95
CA LYS A 71 3.27 10.50 7.10
C LYS A 71 2.34 9.70 7.99
N ASP A 72 1.53 8.85 7.38
CA ASP A 72 0.55 8.01 8.05
C ASP A 72 0.43 6.71 7.26
N PHE A 73 0.45 5.58 7.95
CA PHE A 73 0.20 4.27 7.39
C PHE A 73 -0.68 3.50 8.36
N ARG A 74 -1.83 3.05 7.87
CA ARG A 74 -2.81 2.34 8.69
C ARG A 74 -3.33 1.14 7.94
N LEU A 75 -3.48 0.04 8.67
CA LEU A 75 -4.22 -1.12 8.22
C LEU A 75 -5.65 -0.99 8.72
N PHE A 76 -6.59 -1.28 7.85
CA PHE A 76 -7.99 -1.35 8.23
C PHE A 76 -8.32 -2.75 8.74
N ASP A 77 -9.20 -2.84 9.72
CA ASP A 77 -9.72 -4.08 10.26
C ASP A 77 -11.26 -4.15 10.13
N GLY A 78 -11.82 -5.29 10.53
CA GLY A 78 -13.28 -5.47 10.61
C GLY A 78 -14.02 -5.25 9.28
N ALA A 79 -15.08 -4.45 9.31
CA ALA A 79 -15.93 -4.20 8.15
C ALA A 79 -15.28 -3.29 7.09
N GLU A 80 -14.39 -2.38 7.52
CA GLU A 80 -13.70 -1.43 6.64
C GLU A 80 -12.67 -2.13 5.75
N ALA A 81 -12.04 -3.20 6.29
CA ALA A 81 -11.11 -4.07 5.58
C ALA A 81 -11.70 -4.83 4.38
N ARG A 82 -13.02 -4.82 4.18
CA ARG A 82 -13.67 -5.58 3.08
C ARG A 82 -13.44 -4.96 1.72
N ILE A 83 -13.25 -3.64 1.66
CA ILE A 83 -13.06 -2.90 0.40
C ILE A 83 -11.61 -2.43 0.31
N TYR A 84 -11.13 -1.78 1.37
CA TYR A 84 -9.76 -1.30 1.46
C TYR A 84 -9.09 -1.91 2.68
N ALA A 85 -7.92 -2.55 2.52
CA ALA A 85 -7.20 -3.15 3.65
C ALA A 85 -6.17 -2.21 4.27
N ALA A 86 -5.79 -1.13 3.58
CA ALA A 86 -4.81 -0.18 4.10
C ALA A 86 -4.99 1.22 3.54
N TYR A 87 -4.41 2.18 4.25
CA TYR A 87 -4.32 3.59 3.90
C TYR A 87 -2.88 4.06 4.06
N ALA A 88 -2.45 4.96 3.18
CA ALA A 88 -1.20 5.67 3.34
C ALA A 88 -1.34 7.15 2.96
N GLU A 89 -0.70 8.02 3.74
CA GLU A 89 -0.47 9.42 3.41
C GLU A 89 1.02 9.64 3.20
N VAL A 90 1.40 10.23 2.07
CA VAL A 90 2.80 10.38 1.69
C VAL A 90 3.04 11.76 1.12
N ASP A 91 4.11 12.40 1.57
CA ASP A 91 4.56 13.68 1.03
C ASP A 91 5.80 13.46 0.15
N PHE A 92 5.78 14.04 -1.04
CA PHE A 92 6.85 13.98 -2.04
C PHE A 92 7.57 15.33 -2.14
N PHE A 93 8.89 15.28 -2.00
CA PHE A 93 9.77 16.43 -2.01
C PHE A 93 10.66 16.35 -3.26
N ILE A 94 10.36 17.22 -4.23
CA ILE A 94 11.05 17.22 -5.53
C ILE A 94 11.67 18.57 -5.89
N TYR A 95 11.12 19.69 -5.41
CA TYR A 95 11.55 21.03 -5.80
C TYR A 95 12.67 21.57 -4.91
N LYS A 96 13.69 22.15 -5.55
CA LYS A 96 14.84 22.75 -4.87
C LYS A 96 14.55 24.16 -4.34
N ASP A 97 14.02 25.01 -5.21
CA ASP A 97 13.94 26.45 -4.96
C ASP A 97 12.58 26.90 -4.40
N ILE A 98 11.63 25.97 -4.27
CA ILE A 98 10.28 26.25 -3.79
C ILE A 98 10.00 25.35 -2.59
N ALA A 99 9.61 25.96 -1.47
CA ALA A 99 9.12 25.25 -0.29
C ALA A 99 7.71 24.70 -0.58
N MET A 100 7.64 23.69 -1.45
CA MET A 100 6.41 23.01 -1.86
C MET A 100 6.66 21.50 -1.90
N HIS A 101 5.69 20.74 -1.41
CA HIS A 101 5.66 19.29 -1.52
C HIS A 101 4.29 18.82 -2.00
N GLU A 102 4.27 17.67 -2.68
CA GLU A 102 3.04 17.04 -3.14
C GLU A 102 2.61 15.99 -2.11
N LYS A 103 1.46 16.21 -1.47
CA LYS A 103 0.81 15.22 -0.62
C LYS A 103 -0.06 14.30 -1.46
N ARG A 104 0.13 12.99 -1.33
CA ARG A 104 -0.71 11.96 -1.93
C ARG A 104 -1.33 11.05 -0.88
N LYS A 105 -2.57 10.64 -1.13
CA LYS A 105 -3.26 9.64 -0.33
C LYS A 105 -3.53 8.40 -1.17
N TYR A 106 -3.24 7.26 -0.56
CA TYR A 106 -3.34 5.95 -1.16
C TYR A 106 -4.28 5.08 -0.33
N ARG A 107 -4.93 4.15 -1.01
CA ARG A 107 -5.72 3.08 -0.40
C ARG A 107 -5.38 1.76 -1.06
N TYR A 108 -5.30 0.71 -0.28
CA TYR A 108 -5.03 -0.63 -0.78
C TYR A 108 -6.34 -1.34 -1.05
N ASP A 109 -6.66 -1.58 -2.31
CA ASP A 109 -7.88 -2.23 -2.74
C ASP A 109 -7.74 -3.75 -2.65
N VAL A 110 -8.64 -4.39 -1.91
CA VAL A 110 -8.59 -5.84 -1.64
C VAL A 110 -8.92 -6.66 -2.87
N SER A 111 -9.79 -6.17 -3.74
CA SER A 111 -10.23 -6.88 -4.94
C SER A 111 -9.12 -6.96 -6.00
N THR A 112 -8.38 -5.87 -6.17
CA THR A 112 -7.26 -5.78 -7.12
C THR A 112 -5.92 -6.15 -6.48
N ARG A 113 -5.85 -6.26 -5.16
CA ARG A 113 -4.62 -6.50 -4.38
C ARG A 113 -3.51 -5.49 -4.70
N GLY A 114 -3.90 -4.24 -4.88
CA GLY A 114 -3.03 -3.16 -5.33
C GLY A 114 -3.32 -1.83 -4.66
N TRP A 115 -2.35 -0.91 -4.77
CA TRP A 115 -2.49 0.46 -4.29
C TRP A 115 -3.14 1.35 -5.35
N ASP A 116 -4.08 2.17 -4.90
CA ASP A 116 -4.77 3.18 -5.70
C ASP A 116 -4.51 4.59 -5.14
N ARG A 117 -4.30 5.55 -6.04
CA ARG A 117 -4.14 6.98 -5.73
C ARG A 117 -5.51 7.63 -5.81
N TYR A 118 -6.02 8.12 -4.68
CA TYR A 118 -7.37 8.69 -4.66
C TYR A 118 -7.39 10.18 -4.28
N LYS A 119 -6.28 10.74 -3.79
CA LYS A 119 -6.17 12.18 -3.50
C LYS A 119 -4.77 12.71 -3.76
N LYS A 120 -4.71 13.91 -4.34
CA LYS A 120 -3.51 14.71 -4.53
C LYS A 120 -3.75 16.12 -4.00
N GLU A 121 -2.80 16.66 -3.26
CA GLU A 121 -2.82 18.03 -2.74
C GLU A 121 -1.42 18.65 -2.84
N TRP A 122 -1.35 19.94 -3.16
CA TRP A 122 -0.11 20.71 -3.05
C TRP A 122 -0.07 21.38 -1.68
N LYS A 123 1.08 21.28 -1.03
CA LYS A 123 1.33 21.93 0.26
C LYS A 123 2.51 22.88 0.10
N PHE A 124 2.36 24.07 0.67
CA PHE A 124 3.38 25.12 0.68
C PHE A 124 3.88 25.33 2.11
N GLY A 125 5.16 25.65 2.24
CA GLY A 125 5.84 25.84 3.52
C GLY A 125 6.74 24.67 3.91
N ALA A 126 7.47 24.87 5.02
CA ALA A 126 8.38 23.86 5.57
C ALA A 126 7.61 22.63 6.07
N ASP A 127 8.27 21.46 6.07
CA ASP A 127 7.71 20.22 6.59
C ASP A 127 7.24 20.43 8.05
N THR A 128 5.98 20.08 8.32
CA THR A 128 5.33 20.29 9.62
C THR A 128 5.52 19.13 10.60
N LEU A 129 6.14 18.02 10.18
CA LEU A 129 6.57 17.00 11.13
C LEU A 129 7.79 17.50 11.91
N LYS A 130 7.55 17.95 13.15
CA LYS A 130 8.58 17.89 14.19
C LYS A 130 8.86 16.41 14.47
N ASN A 131 10.15 16.04 14.48
CA ASN A 131 10.63 14.73 14.90
C ASN A 131 10.03 14.31 16.25
#